data_AF-A0A2S9B9R6-F1
#
_entry.id   AF-A0A2S9B9R6-F1
#
_cell.length_a   1.000
_cell.length_b   1.000
_cell.length_c   1.000
_cell.angle_alpha   90.00
_cell.angle_beta   90.00
_cell.angle_gamma   90.00
#
_symmetry.space_group_name_H-M   'P 1'
#
loop_
_entity.id
_entity.type
_entity.pdbx_description
1 polymer ?
#
loop_
_entity_poly.entity_id
_entity_poly.type
_entity_poly.pdbx_seq_one_letter_code
_entity_poly.pdbx_strand_id
1 'polypeptide(L)'
;MNKFIHIIFTALLISSCASVNSEPLPYKSWHLGFSTPDYMEVWIETADVIDVQGQVFRRAMSGVASLQTPPNNSGDPHGWPKRIGIGSGKYVTGAHLPKKIFVRWQSLVEPQTYIMEIDISESTRELMRKEEKAFCAADGKWITGYRQSIAVRLVPGGIAKIWVGGPCMTPIEIARIKAEVDPRGPYEGQSDGQYDSLSDVSKAYIDKFGVPYGSW
;
A
#
# COMPACT_ATOMS: atom_id res chain seq x y z
N MET A 1 14.98 -74.24 -4.38
CA MET A 1 15.12 -73.41 -5.60
C MET A 1 14.33 -72.12 -5.42
N ASN A 2 15.06 -70.99 -5.40
CA ASN A 2 14.73 -69.60 -5.76
C ASN A 2 13.45 -68.96 -5.19
N LYS A 3 13.57 -68.02 -4.24
CA LYS A 3 13.93 -66.58 -4.39
C LYS A 3 12.74 -65.74 -4.88
N PHE A 4 12.28 -64.80 -4.04
CA PHE A 4 12.40 -63.35 -4.23
C PHE A 4 11.37 -62.63 -3.35
N ILE A 5 11.85 -62.05 -2.24
CA ILE A 5 11.10 -61.07 -1.44
C ILE A 5 11.34 -59.72 -2.12
N HIS A 6 10.32 -59.16 -2.75
CA HIS A 6 10.37 -57.79 -3.27
C HIS A 6 9.96 -56.82 -2.14
N ILE A 7 10.96 -56.18 -1.54
CA ILE A 7 10.76 -55.05 -0.64
C ILE A 7 10.64 -53.80 -1.51
N ILE A 8 9.42 -53.29 -1.67
CA ILE A 8 9.17 -52.01 -2.35
C ILE A 8 9.44 -50.90 -1.34
N PHE A 9 10.55 -50.18 -1.52
CA PHE A 9 10.87 -48.97 -0.76
C PHE A 9 10.17 -47.78 -1.43
N THR A 10 8.98 -47.43 -0.95
CA THR A 10 8.27 -46.22 -1.39
C THR A 10 8.87 -45.02 -0.65
N ALA A 11 9.69 -44.22 -1.36
CA ALA A 11 10.19 -42.96 -0.82
C ALA A 11 9.04 -41.94 -0.73
N LEU A 12 8.58 -41.65 0.50
CA LEU A 12 7.65 -40.55 0.77
C LEU A 12 8.40 -39.22 0.58
N LEU A 13 8.15 -38.53 -0.52
CA LEU A 13 8.54 -37.14 -0.68
C LEU A 13 7.63 -36.29 0.20
N ILE A 14 8.10 -35.95 1.40
CA ILE A 14 7.44 -35.01 2.29
C ILE A 14 7.61 -33.62 1.66
N SER A 15 6.63 -33.21 0.85
CA SER A 15 6.48 -31.80 0.49
C SER A 15 6.18 -31.06 1.78
N SER A 16 7.18 -30.33 2.30
CA SER A 16 6.96 -29.38 3.38
C SER A 16 6.05 -28.28 2.83
N CYS A 17 4.74 -28.38 3.09
CA CYS A 17 3.89 -27.21 3.06
C CYS A 17 4.49 -26.24 4.06
N ALA A 18 5.10 -25.16 3.57
CA ALA A 18 5.41 -24.01 4.40
C ALA A 18 4.07 -23.53 4.98
N SER A 19 3.80 -23.91 6.22
CA SER A 19 2.67 -23.42 6.99
C SER A 19 2.79 -21.90 6.99
N VAL A 20 1.85 -21.24 6.33
CA VAL A 20 1.79 -19.78 6.38
C VAL A 20 1.47 -19.44 7.84
N ASN A 21 2.44 -18.92 8.58
CA ASN A 21 2.29 -18.58 9.99
C ASN A 21 1.18 -17.52 10.15
N SER A 22 -0.03 -17.98 10.46
CA SER A 22 -1.17 -17.12 10.80
C SER A 22 -1.17 -16.80 12.30
N GLU A 23 0.00 -16.49 12.86
CA GLU A 23 0.07 -16.12 14.26
C GLU A 23 -0.83 -14.90 14.53
N PRO A 24 -1.52 -14.87 15.69
CA PRO A 24 -2.31 -13.71 16.07
C PRO A 24 -1.47 -12.44 16.01
N LEU A 25 -2.05 -11.35 15.50
CA LEU A 25 -1.39 -10.06 15.48
C LEU A 25 -1.10 -9.60 16.93
N PRO A 26 0.07 -9.01 17.20
CA PRO A 26 0.37 -8.43 18.51
C PRO A 26 -0.39 -7.11 18.77
N TYR A 27 -1.27 -6.70 17.87
CA TYR A 27 -2.11 -5.51 17.93
C TYR A 27 -3.49 -5.80 17.32
N LYS A 28 -4.49 -5.00 17.68
CA LYS A 28 -5.91 -5.23 17.33
C LYS A 28 -6.20 -5.13 15.82
N SER A 29 -5.45 -4.28 15.13
CA SER A 29 -5.64 -3.96 13.71
C SER A 29 -4.39 -3.29 13.16
N TRP A 30 -4.13 -3.43 11.87
CA TRP A 30 -3.11 -2.65 11.16
C TRP A 30 -3.77 -1.59 10.28
N HIS A 31 -3.03 -0.54 9.92
CA HIS A 31 -3.56 0.59 9.13
C HIS A 31 -3.12 0.50 7.67
N LEU A 32 -4.06 0.67 6.74
CA LEU A 32 -3.77 0.85 5.32
C LEU A 32 -4.01 2.31 4.94
N GLY A 33 -2.93 3.05 4.69
CA GLY A 33 -2.97 4.49 4.43
C GLY A 33 -2.44 4.84 3.05
N PHE A 34 -3.01 5.91 2.50
CA PHE A 34 -2.65 6.44 1.18
C PHE A 34 -2.29 7.91 1.25
N SER A 35 -1.32 8.32 0.44
CA SER A 35 -0.93 9.72 0.27
C SER A 35 -0.54 10.03 -1.16
N THR A 36 -0.45 11.30 -1.48
CA THR A 36 0.05 11.80 -2.76
C THR A 36 1.05 12.96 -2.56
N PRO A 37 1.81 13.33 -3.60
CA PRO A 37 2.53 14.59 -3.64
C PRO A 37 1.60 15.79 -3.56
N ASP A 38 2.14 16.93 -3.15
CA ASP A 38 1.38 18.17 -3.01
C ASP A 38 0.65 18.50 -4.31
N TYR A 39 -0.61 18.92 -4.21
CA TYR A 39 -1.48 19.24 -5.36
C TYR A 39 -1.77 18.08 -6.35
N MET A 40 -1.20 16.88 -6.15
CA MET A 40 -1.40 15.72 -7.04
C MET A 40 -2.58 14.88 -6.54
N GLU A 41 -3.79 15.38 -6.78
CA GLU A 41 -5.03 14.73 -6.35
C GLU A 41 -5.27 13.37 -7.01
N VAL A 42 -5.75 12.44 -6.21
CA VAL A 42 -6.19 11.11 -6.64
C VAL A 42 -7.49 10.73 -5.94
N TRP A 43 -8.27 9.89 -6.60
CA TRP A 43 -9.42 9.21 -6.01
C TRP A 43 -9.19 7.70 -5.98
N ILE A 44 -9.21 7.08 -4.80
CA ILE A 44 -9.04 5.63 -4.65
C ILE A 44 -10.41 4.97 -4.77
N GLU A 45 -10.65 4.27 -5.86
CA GLU A 45 -11.92 3.56 -6.06
C GLU A 45 -12.04 2.39 -5.10
N THR A 46 -10.96 1.60 -4.98
CA THR A 46 -10.85 0.53 -4.00
C THR A 46 -9.41 0.16 -3.69
N ALA A 47 -9.18 -0.25 -2.45
CA ALA A 47 -8.06 -1.07 -2.05
C ALA A 47 -8.60 -2.32 -1.35
N ASP A 48 -8.39 -3.48 -1.96
CA ASP A 48 -8.84 -4.77 -1.45
C ASP A 48 -7.65 -5.54 -0.90
N VAL A 49 -7.86 -6.24 0.22
CA VAL A 49 -6.81 -7.01 0.88
C VAL A 49 -7.12 -8.49 0.79
N ILE A 50 -6.12 -9.28 0.42
CA ILE A 50 -6.12 -10.74 0.60
C ILE A 50 -5.11 -11.04 1.70
N ASP A 51 -5.60 -11.55 2.83
CA ASP A 51 -4.73 -11.88 3.96
C ASP A 51 -3.98 -13.20 3.75
N VAL A 52 -3.09 -13.53 4.69
CA VAL A 52 -2.31 -14.78 4.64
C VAL A 52 -3.15 -16.06 4.70
N GLN A 53 -4.39 -16.00 5.19
CA GLN A 53 -5.33 -17.12 5.18
C GLN A 53 -6.20 -17.16 3.91
N GLY A 54 -6.02 -16.21 2.99
CA GLY A 54 -6.79 -16.10 1.76
C GLY A 54 -8.15 -15.42 1.94
N GLN A 55 -8.41 -14.81 3.11
CA GLN A 55 -9.63 -14.04 3.32
C GLN A 55 -9.56 -12.72 2.56
N VAL A 56 -10.68 -12.34 1.93
CA VAL A 56 -10.78 -11.14 1.10
C VAL A 56 -11.54 -10.04 1.85
N PHE A 57 -10.86 -8.93 2.08
CA PHE A 57 -11.42 -7.71 2.67
C PHE A 57 -11.55 -6.66 1.57
N ARG A 58 -12.73 -6.59 0.95
CA ARG A 58 -13.02 -5.58 -0.08
C ARG A 58 -13.15 -4.20 0.52
N ARG A 59 -12.71 -3.18 -0.20
CA ARG A 59 -12.74 -1.77 0.21
C ARG A 59 -12.12 -1.56 1.60
N ALA A 60 -11.08 -2.34 1.90
CA ALA A 60 -10.24 -2.15 3.08
C ALA A 60 -9.73 -0.71 3.14
N MET A 61 -9.57 -0.05 1.99
CA MET A 61 -9.63 1.40 1.86
C MET A 61 -10.39 1.81 0.58
N SER A 62 -10.95 3.03 0.59
CA SER A 62 -11.45 3.75 -0.59
C SER A 62 -11.52 5.25 -0.25
N GLY A 63 -11.48 6.12 -1.25
CA GLY A 63 -11.73 7.55 -1.11
C GLY A 63 -10.51 8.43 -1.35
N VAL A 64 -10.45 9.57 -0.68
CA VAL A 64 -9.39 10.57 -0.87
C VAL A 64 -8.12 10.15 -0.14
N ALA A 65 -6.98 10.23 -0.84
CA ALA A 65 -5.66 10.05 -0.23
C ALA A 65 -5.25 11.29 0.58
N SER A 66 -4.30 11.14 1.50
CA SER A 66 -3.71 12.31 2.16
C SER A 66 -2.97 13.18 1.15
N LEU A 67 -3.38 14.45 1.08
CA LEU A 67 -2.87 15.47 0.16
C LEU A 67 -2.55 16.73 0.95
N GLN A 68 -1.47 17.41 0.58
CA GLN A 68 -1.19 18.76 1.06
C GLN A 68 -1.38 19.76 -0.11
N THR A 69 -2.02 20.88 0.20
CA THR A 69 -2.20 22.00 -0.72
C THR A 69 -1.88 23.31 0.00
N PRO A 70 -0.62 23.50 0.46
CA PRO A 70 -0.27 24.69 1.23
C PRO A 70 -0.51 25.95 0.38
N PRO A 71 -0.84 27.08 1.03
CA PRO A 71 -1.24 28.31 0.33
C PRO A 71 -0.10 28.87 -0.52
N ASN A 72 -0.45 29.73 -1.48
CA ASN A 72 0.50 30.44 -2.35
C ASN A 72 1.44 29.51 -3.16
N ASN A 73 1.02 28.28 -3.47
CA ASN A 73 1.82 27.30 -4.20
C ASN A 73 3.17 26.99 -3.53
N SER A 74 3.23 27.02 -2.19
CA SER A 74 4.44 26.80 -1.40
C SER A 74 4.80 25.32 -1.18
N GLY A 75 3.98 24.41 -1.70
CA GLY A 75 4.19 22.98 -1.58
C GLY A 75 5.23 22.46 -2.57
N ASP A 76 5.75 21.29 -2.28
CA ASP A 76 6.76 20.63 -3.10
C ASP A 76 6.24 19.27 -3.58
N PRO A 77 5.73 19.17 -4.82
CA PRO A 77 5.33 17.90 -5.38
C PRO A 77 6.51 17.01 -5.78
N HIS A 78 7.75 17.52 -5.83
CA HIS A 78 8.86 16.79 -6.45
C HIS A 78 9.44 15.70 -5.55
N GLY A 79 9.73 14.54 -6.15
CA GLY A 79 10.49 13.49 -5.49
C GLY A 79 9.80 12.80 -4.32
N TRP A 80 10.54 11.89 -3.70
CA TRP A 80 10.06 11.13 -2.55
C TRP A 80 10.40 11.88 -1.25
N PRO A 81 9.45 12.02 -0.32
CA PRO A 81 9.73 12.69 0.94
C PRO A 81 10.80 11.92 1.72
N LYS A 82 11.67 12.63 2.43
CA LYS A 82 12.71 12.03 3.29
C LYS A 82 12.12 11.10 4.36
N ARG A 83 10.91 11.40 4.82
CA ARG A 83 10.13 10.56 5.72
C ARG A 83 8.67 10.58 5.27
N ILE A 84 8.12 9.41 4.99
CA ILE A 84 6.72 9.29 4.59
C ILE A 84 5.81 9.24 5.82
N GLY A 85 4.68 9.94 5.75
CA GLY A 85 3.58 9.78 6.69
C GLY A 85 2.73 8.57 6.33
N ILE A 86 1.92 8.06 7.27
CA ILE A 86 1.06 6.89 7.00
C ILE A 86 -0.01 7.23 5.94
N GLY A 87 -0.48 8.49 5.91
CA GLY A 87 -1.52 8.95 5.02
C GLY A 87 -2.94 8.67 5.53
N SER A 88 -3.93 9.09 4.75
CA SER A 88 -5.35 8.92 5.05
C SER A 88 -5.75 7.49 4.73
N GLY A 89 -6.52 6.85 5.61
CA GLY A 89 -6.77 5.43 5.47
C GLY A 89 -7.71 4.88 6.51
N LYS A 90 -7.72 3.56 6.62
CA LYS A 90 -8.56 2.81 7.57
C LYS A 90 -7.73 1.78 8.31
N TYR A 91 -8.17 1.47 9.51
CA TYR A 91 -7.72 0.27 10.22
C TYR A 91 -8.41 -0.95 9.63
N VAL A 92 -7.60 -1.93 9.24
CA VAL A 92 -8.05 -3.26 8.80
C VAL A 92 -8.14 -4.13 10.05
N THR A 93 -9.35 -4.27 10.57
CA THR A 93 -9.65 -5.02 11.79
C THR A 93 -10.11 -6.43 11.45
N GLY A 94 -9.64 -7.42 12.21
CA GLY A 94 -10.03 -8.83 12.04
C GLY A 94 -9.31 -9.58 10.93
N ALA A 95 -8.58 -8.88 10.05
CA ALA A 95 -7.69 -9.49 9.06
C ALA A 95 -6.35 -9.88 9.68
N HIS A 96 -5.75 -10.98 9.21
CA HIS A 96 -4.31 -11.18 9.39
C HIS A 96 -3.52 -10.18 8.55
N LEU A 97 -2.18 -10.26 8.61
CA LEU A 97 -1.35 -9.46 7.71
C LEU A 97 -1.61 -9.83 6.25
N PRO A 98 -1.52 -8.85 5.34
CA PRO A 98 -1.81 -9.05 3.93
C PRO A 98 -0.77 -9.99 3.29
N LYS A 99 -1.25 -10.83 2.36
CA LYS A 99 -0.44 -11.48 1.33
C LYS A 99 -0.41 -10.64 0.06
N LYS A 100 -1.56 -10.07 -0.32
CA LYS A 100 -1.71 -9.17 -1.46
C LYS A 100 -2.60 -7.99 -1.09
N ILE A 101 -2.35 -6.86 -1.74
CA ILE A 101 -3.24 -5.70 -1.74
C ILE A 101 -3.49 -5.32 -3.20
N PHE A 102 -4.75 -5.37 -3.61
CA PHE A 102 -5.18 -4.86 -4.90
C PHE A 102 -5.56 -3.39 -4.74
N VAL A 103 -5.11 -2.52 -5.65
CA VAL A 103 -5.44 -1.09 -5.62
C VAL A 103 -5.90 -0.64 -6.99
N ARG A 104 -7.02 0.08 -7.00
CA ARG A 104 -7.51 0.83 -8.14
C ARG A 104 -7.72 2.29 -7.77
N TRP A 105 -7.16 3.20 -8.55
CA TRP A 105 -7.31 4.62 -8.32
C TRP A 105 -7.34 5.42 -9.62
N GLN A 106 -7.91 6.61 -9.54
CA GLN A 106 -7.91 7.62 -10.57
C GLN A 106 -6.88 8.68 -10.20
N SER A 107 -5.97 9.00 -11.12
CA SER A 107 -5.20 10.23 -11.07
C SER A 107 -6.08 11.35 -11.62
N LEU A 108 -6.27 12.44 -10.87
CA LEU A 108 -7.12 13.55 -11.31
C LEU A 108 -6.33 14.65 -12.02
N VAL A 109 -5.02 14.74 -11.75
CA VAL A 109 -4.11 15.72 -12.39
C VAL A 109 -3.71 15.35 -13.82
N GLU A 110 -3.80 14.06 -14.13
CA GLU A 110 -3.69 13.47 -15.46
C GLU A 110 -4.78 12.40 -15.53
N PRO A 111 -6.01 12.79 -15.92
CA PRO A 111 -7.19 11.92 -15.88
C PRO A 111 -6.93 10.52 -16.47
N GLN A 112 -6.61 9.58 -15.57
CA GLN A 112 -6.18 8.24 -15.91
C GLN A 112 -6.44 7.31 -14.73
N THR A 113 -7.12 6.19 -14.99
CA THR A 113 -7.31 5.15 -13.98
C THR A 113 -6.21 4.10 -14.06
N TYR A 114 -5.69 3.75 -12.89
CA TYR A 114 -4.63 2.78 -12.72
C TYR A 114 -5.07 1.61 -11.84
N ILE A 115 -4.41 0.48 -12.03
CA ILE A 115 -4.63 -0.76 -11.31
C ILE A 115 -3.28 -1.41 -10.98
N MET A 116 -3.13 -1.91 -9.76
CA MET A 116 -1.94 -2.67 -9.37
C MET A 116 -2.24 -3.72 -8.30
N GLU A 117 -1.38 -4.72 -8.25
CA GLU A 117 -1.26 -5.63 -7.11
C GLU A 117 0.05 -5.35 -6.36
N ILE A 118 -0.03 -5.33 -5.03
CA ILE A 118 1.12 -5.23 -4.13
C ILE A 118 1.27 -6.59 -3.46
N ASP A 119 2.32 -7.32 -3.81
CA ASP A 119 2.71 -8.53 -3.08
C ASP A 119 3.43 -8.15 -1.79
N ILE A 120 2.95 -8.67 -0.66
CA ILE A 120 3.57 -8.47 0.64
C ILE A 120 4.40 -9.71 0.96
N SER A 121 5.71 -9.55 1.13
CA SER A 121 6.61 -10.66 1.43
C SER A 121 6.44 -11.17 2.86
N GLU A 122 6.90 -12.39 3.14
CA GLU A 122 6.95 -12.89 4.52
C GLU A 122 7.88 -12.04 5.40
N SER A 123 9.03 -11.64 4.87
CA SER A 123 9.95 -10.73 5.56
C SER A 123 9.31 -9.39 5.93
N THR A 124 8.44 -8.85 5.08
CA THR A 124 7.66 -7.64 5.39
C THR A 124 6.71 -7.90 6.55
N ARG A 125 6.01 -9.04 6.54
CA ARG A 125 5.11 -9.41 7.64
C ARG A 125 5.86 -9.64 8.95
N GLU A 126 7.06 -10.20 8.90
CA GLU A 126 7.94 -10.33 10.07
C GLU A 126 8.32 -8.97 10.64
N LEU A 127 8.65 -7.98 9.80
CA LEU A 127 8.88 -6.60 10.24
C LEU A 127 7.65 -6.00 10.94
N MET A 128 6.45 -6.32 10.48
CA MET A 128 5.20 -5.86 11.07
C MET A 128 4.83 -6.57 12.37
N ARG A 129 5.39 -7.78 12.63
CA ARG A 129 5.21 -8.53 13.89
C ARG A 129 6.33 -8.30 14.91
N LYS A 130 7.45 -7.72 14.48
CA LYS A 130 8.59 -7.46 15.35
C LYS A 130 8.32 -6.27 16.27
N GLU A 131 8.41 -6.52 17.57
CA GLU A 131 8.40 -5.47 18.57
C GLU A 131 9.70 -4.67 18.52
N GLU A 132 9.59 -3.34 18.51
CA GLU A 132 10.72 -2.44 18.48
C GLU A 132 10.54 -1.26 19.43
N LYS A 133 11.65 -0.81 20.01
CA LYS A 133 11.73 0.39 20.81
C LYS A 133 12.06 1.59 19.91
N ALA A 134 11.24 2.63 19.93
CA ALA A 134 11.40 3.83 19.12
C ALA A 134 11.31 5.10 19.97
N PHE A 135 12.08 6.13 19.62
CA PHE A 135 12.02 7.43 20.29
C PHE A 135 11.01 8.34 19.58
N CYS A 136 10.00 8.79 20.32
CA CYS A 136 9.02 9.77 19.86
C CYS A 136 9.52 11.19 20.15
N ALA A 137 10.06 11.86 19.12
CA ALA A 137 10.54 13.23 19.25
C ALA A 137 9.43 14.23 19.64
N ALA A 138 8.18 13.98 19.23
CA ALA A 138 7.05 14.83 19.56
C ALA A 138 6.78 14.90 21.08
N ASP A 139 6.94 13.78 21.78
CA ASP A 139 6.64 13.66 23.22
C ASP A 139 7.89 13.53 24.10
N GLY A 140 9.08 13.47 23.49
CA GLY A 140 10.36 13.27 24.18
C GLY A 140 10.51 11.92 24.88
N LYS A 141 9.77 10.88 24.45
CA LYS A 141 9.66 9.59 25.15
C LYS A 141 10.05 8.42 24.28
N TRP A 142 10.57 7.38 24.92
CA TRP A 142 10.72 6.07 24.30
C TRP A 142 9.42 5.29 24.40
N ILE A 143 8.98 4.73 23.29
CA ILE A 143 7.85 3.81 23.22
C ILE A 143 8.34 2.44 22.72
N THR A 144 7.58 1.40 23.07
CA THR A 144 7.72 0.08 22.48
C THR A 144 6.46 -0.19 21.65
N GLY A 145 6.63 -0.68 20.43
CA GLY A 145 5.50 -0.92 19.52
C GLY A 145 5.89 -1.71 18.28
N TYR A 146 5.07 -1.59 17.23
CA TYR A 146 5.18 -2.39 16.01
C TYR A 146 5.01 -1.54 14.76
N ARG A 147 5.53 -2.02 13.61
CA ARG A 147 5.20 -1.46 12.30
C ARG A 147 3.83 -1.93 11.81
N GLN A 148 2.79 -1.44 12.47
CA GLN A 148 1.40 -1.82 12.24
C GLN A 148 0.72 -0.99 11.13
N SER A 149 1.46 -0.48 10.14
CA SER A 149 0.90 0.33 9.06
C SER A 149 1.58 0.05 7.74
N ILE A 150 0.80 0.01 6.66
CA ILE A 150 1.25 0.02 5.29
C ILE A 150 0.84 1.37 4.68
N ALA A 151 1.83 2.14 4.25
CA ALA A 151 1.64 3.44 3.62
C ALA A 151 1.92 3.31 2.12
N VAL A 152 0.97 3.71 1.30
CA VAL A 152 1.07 3.70 -0.16
C VAL A 152 1.05 5.14 -0.66
N ARG A 153 2.14 5.62 -1.26
CA ARG A 153 2.17 6.92 -1.92
C ARG A 153 1.93 6.72 -3.41
N LEU A 154 0.83 7.27 -3.90
CA LEU A 154 0.43 7.25 -5.30
C LEU A 154 0.93 8.55 -5.94
N VAL A 155 1.63 8.45 -7.08
CA VAL A 155 2.12 9.62 -7.81
C VAL A 155 1.70 9.53 -9.28
N PRO A 156 1.62 10.68 -9.99
CA PRO A 156 1.33 10.71 -11.42
C PRO A 156 2.22 9.80 -12.27
N GLY A 157 1.71 9.40 -13.42
CA GLY A 157 2.26 8.37 -14.27
C GLY A 157 2.00 6.97 -13.72
N GLY A 158 1.06 6.76 -12.80
CA GLY A 158 0.74 5.43 -12.29
C GLY A 158 1.89 4.79 -11.51
N ILE A 159 2.67 5.56 -10.76
CA ILE A 159 3.77 5.02 -9.95
C ILE A 159 3.32 5.00 -8.49
N ALA A 160 3.60 3.91 -7.80
CA ALA A 160 3.39 3.79 -6.37
C ALA A 160 4.69 3.41 -5.67
N LYS A 161 4.87 3.93 -4.47
CA LYS A 161 5.89 3.44 -3.54
C LYS A 161 5.24 3.11 -2.21
N ILE A 162 5.72 2.03 -1.59
CA ILE A 162 5.06 1.41 -0.45
C ILE A 162 6.06 1.27 0.69
N TRP A 163 5.60 1.57 1.90
CA TRP A 163 6.38 1.44 3.13
C TRP A 163 5.60 0.70 4.19
N VAL A 164 6.33 -0.03 5.05
CA VAL A 164 5.83 -0.40 6.37
C VAL A 164 6.29 0.63 7.41
N GLY A 165 5.39 1.00 8.31
CA GLY A 165 5.63 2.01 9.31
C GLY A 165 4.85 1.75 10.60
N GLY A 166 5.14 2.54 11.62
CA GLY A 166 4.48 2.49 12.91
C GLY A 166 4.73 3.79 13.67
N PRO A 167 4.04 4.00 14.81
CA PRO A 167 4.21 5.19 15.63
C PRO A 167 5.69 5.44 15.95
N CYS A 168 6.16 6.65 15.64
CA CYS A 168 7.54 7.12 15.89
C CYS A 168 8.67 6.32 15.20
N MET A 169 8.36 5.25 14.47
CA MET A 169 9.35 4.43 13.78
C MET A 169 9.77 5.06 12.45
N THR A 170 10.99 4.75 12.01
CA THR A 170 11.43 5.04 10.65
C THR A 170 10.69 4.10 9.68
N PRO A 171 9.98 4.63 8.67
CA PRO A 171 9.35 3.81 7.65
C PRO A 171 10.40 3.03 6.84
N ILE A 172 10.08 1.79 6.47
CA ILE A 172 10.93 0.93 5.64
C ILE A 172 10.24 0.79 4.29
N GLU A 173 10.93 1.18 3.20
CA GLU A 173 10.43 0.98 1.84
C GLU A 173 10.42 -0.52 1.52
N ILE A 174 9.29 -1.03 1.04
CA ILE A 174 9.12 -2.45 0.71
C ILE A 174 8.93 -2.71 -0.78
N ALA A 175 8.45 -1.71 -1.53
CA ALA A 175 8.21 -1.84 -2.96
C ALA A 175 8.09 -0.48 -3.65
N ARG A 176 8.47 -0.46 -4.92
CA ARG A 176 8.13 0.58 -5.91
C ARG A 176 7.52 -0.11 -7.12
N ILE A 177 6.34 0.31 -7.53
CA ILE A 177 5.53 -0.36 -8.55
C ILE A 177 5.11 0.65 -9.61
N LYS A 178 5.19 0.24 -10.88
CA LYS A 178 4.53 0.92 -11.99
C LYS A 178 3.22 0.18 -12.25
N ALA A 179 2.11 0.84 -11.99
CA ALA A 179 0.78 0.32 -12.22
C ALA A 179 0.44 0.32 -13.70
N GLU A 180 -0.52 -0.54 -14.05
CA GLU A 180 -1.08 -0.62 -15.39
C GLU A 180 -2.21 0.40 -15.52
N VAL A 181 -2.37 0.93 -16.73
CA VAL A 181 -3.57 1.67 -17.09
C VAL A 181 -4.73 0.70 -17.19
N ASP A 182 -5.82 0.97 -16.50
CA ASP A 182 -7.03 0.18 -16.68
C ASP A 182 -7.85 0.71 -17.85
N PRO A 183 -8.06 -0.09 -18.92
CA PRO A 183 -8.75 0.37 -20.12
C PRO A 183 -10.23 0.67 -19.89
N ARG A 184 -10.82 0.22 -18.77
CA ARG A 184 -12.22 0.53 -18.41
C ARG A 184 -12.41 1.99 -18.02
N GLY A 185 -11.33 2.70 -17.64
CA GLY A 185 -11.42 4.08 -17.18
C GLY A 185 -12.11 4.23 -15.82
N PRO A 186 -12.57 5.44 -15.47
CA PRO A 186 -13.06 5.76 -14.13
C PRO A 186 -14.34 4.99 -13.80
N TYR A 187 -14.47 4.61 -12.52
CA TYR A 187 -15.59 3.85 -11.95
C TYR A 187 -15.92 2.59 -12.75
N GLU A 188 -14.88 1.89 -13.18
CA GLU A 188 -14.98 0.67 -14.00
C GLU A 188 -15.78 0.85 -15.31
N GLY A 189 -15.79 2.07 -15.85
CA GLY A 189 -16.50 2.44 -17.08
C GLY A 189 -17.94 2.92 -16.86
N GLN A 190 -18.38 3.11 -15.62
CA GLN A 190 -19.75 3.51 -15.28
C GLN A 190 -20.02 5.02 -15.41
N SER A 191 -19.00 5.83 -15.68
CA SER A 191 -19.11 7.29 -15.80
C SER A 191 -18.91 7.82 -17.22
N ASP A 192 -19.02 6.97 -18.25
CA ASP A 192 -18.77 7.37 -19.65
C ASP A 192 -17.41 8.04 -19.87
N GLY A 193 -16.39 7.61 -19.09
CA GLY A 193 -15.04 8.17 -19.15
C GLY A 193 -14.85 9.49 -18.40
N GLN A 194 -15.88 9.99 -17.70
CA GLN A 194 -15.77 11.21 -16.90
C GLN A 194 -15.07 10.94 -15.56
N TYR A 195 -14.07 11.76 -15.27
CA TYR A 195 -13.34 11.78 -14.00
C TYR A 195 -13.85 12.91 -13.11
N ASP A 196 -13.66 12.76 -11.80
CA ASP A 196 -13.87 13.86 -10.86
C ASP A 196 -12.96 15.05 -11.20
N SER A 197 -13.45 16.27 -10.93
CA SER A 197 -12.66 17.48 -11.11
C SER A 197 -11.66 17.64 -9.96
N LEU A 198 -10.48 18.20 -10.30
CA LEU A 198 -9.55 18.70 -9.30
C LEU A 198 -10.18 19.78 -8.43
N SER A 199 -9.71 19.91 -7.19
CA SER A 199 -9.93 21.12 -6.42
C SER A 199 -9.35 22.34 -7.15
N ASP A 200 -9.95 23.51 -6.92
CA ASP A 200 -9.50 24.78 -7.53
C ASP A 200 -8.03 25.07 -7.24
N VAL A 201 -7.55 24.70 -6.05
CA VAL A 201 -6.16 24.92 -5.62
C VAL A 201 -5.20 24.03 -6.41
N SER A 202 -5.50 22.74 -6.49
CA SER A 202 -4.67 21.80 -7.27
C SER A 202 -4.70 22.14 -8.76
N LYS A 203 -5.88 22.45 -9.30
CA LYS A 203 -6.03 22.90 -10.69
C LYS A 203 -5.18 24.14 -10.97
N ALA A 204 -5.26 25.18 -10.14
CA ALA A 204 -4.47 26.39 -10.31
C ALA A 204 -2.95 26.13 -10.24
N TYR A 205 -2.51 25.18 -9.42
CA TYR A 205 -1.11 24.76 -9.37
C TYR A 205 -0.70 24.07 -10.68
N ILE A 206 -1.47 23.07 -11.12
CA ILE A 206 -1.17 22.31 -12.35
C ILE A 206 -1.20 23.20 -13.59
N ASP A 207 -2.17 24.11 -13.71
CA ASP A 207 -2.25 25.06 -14.82
C ASP A 207 -1.01 25.98 -14.87
N LYS A 208 -0.40 26.27 -13.73
CA LYS A 208 0.76 27.17 -13.62
C LYS A 208 2.11 26.46 -13.79
N PHE A 209 2.28 25.28 -13.20
CA PHE A 209 3.58 24.60 -13.08
C PHE A 209 3.63 23.27 -13.82
N GLY A 210 2.48 22.72 -14.21
CA GLY A 210 2.36 21.38 -14.74
C GLY A 210 2.56 20.29 -13.70
N VAL A 211 2.44 19.04 -14.16
CA VAL A 211 2.79 17.85 -13.37
C VAL A 211 4.30 17.60 -13.50
N PRO A 212 5.05 17.43 -12.40
CA PRO A 212 6.50 17.27 -12.43
C PRO A 212 6.93 15.83 -12.72
N TYR A 213 6.57 15.33 -13.91
CA TYR A 213 6.96 14.00 -14.37
C TYR A 213 8.47 13.78 -14.29
N GLY A 214 8.89 12.54 -13.98
CA GLY A 214 10.30 12.17 -13.86
C GLY A 214 10.99 12.63 -12.58
N SER A 215 10.30 13.37 -11.69
CA SER A 215 10.85 13.75 -10.38
C SER A 215 10.80 12.62 -9.34
N TRP A 216 10.00 11.57 -9.58
CA TRP A 216 9.81 10.40 -8.71
C TRP A 216 10.48 9.14 -9.25
#